data_AF-A0A128FKF0-F1
#
_entry.id   AF-A0A128FKF0-F1
#
_cell.length_a   1.000
_cell.length_b   1.000
_cell.length_c   1.000
_cell.angle_alpha   90.00
_cell.angle_beta   90.00
_cell.angle_gamma   90.00
#
_symmetry.space_group_name_H-M   'P 1'
#
loop_
_entity.id
_entity.type
_entity.pdbx_description
1 polymer ?
#
loop_
_entity_poly.entity_id
_entity_poly.type
_entity_poly.pdbx_seq_one_letter_code
_entity_poly.pdbx_strand_id
1 'polypeptide(L)' 'MKDLNPQYQVKHLLRTLQKLNCQVTRTVQTEKTLVIHVDAPVPELQHRSIEITETVNGLTRRIRAARHSGCCVVWED' A
#
# COMPACT_ATOMS: atom_id res chain seq x y z
N MET A 1 -8.53 -23.03 6.17
CA MET A 1 -7.60 -21.89 5.99
C MET A 1 -7.48 -21.19 7.33
N LYS A 2 -6.27 -21.00 7.87
CA LYS A 2 -6.12 -20.30 9.16
C LYS A 2 -6.50 -18.83 8.94
N ASP A 3 -7.58 -18.38 9.56
CA ASP A 3 -7.93 -16.97 9.66
C ASP A 3 -6.88 -16.27 10.54
N LEU A 4 -5.75 -15.96 9.92
CA LEU A 4 -4.69 -15.15 10.49
C LEU A 4 -5.29 -13.78 10.77
N ASN A 5 -5.37 -13.41 12.05
CA ASN A 5 -5.94 -12.16 12.53
C ASN A 5 -5.48 -10.98 11.64
N PRO A 6 -6.41 -10.27 10.96
CA PRO A 6 -6.09 -9.17 10.08
C PRO A 6 -5.14 -8.15 10.73
N GLN A 7 -5.33 -7.87 12.03
CA GLN A 7 -4.52 -6.93 12.78
C GLN A 7 -3.05 -7.37 12.91
N TYR A 8 -2.78 -8.67 12.98
CA TYR A 8 -1.41 -9.21 13.04
C TYR A 8 -0.69 -9.02 11.70
N GLN A 9 -1.40 -9.30 10.59
CA GLN A 9 -0.86 -9.11 9.25
C GLN A 9 -0.53 -7.64 8.96
N VAL A 10 -1.41 -6.72 9.37
CA VAL A 10 -1.14 -5.27 9.26
C VAL A 10 0.10 -4.88 10.05
N LYS A 11 0.24 -5.29 11.32
CA LYS A 11 1.41 -4.95 12.14
C LYS A 11 2.71 -5.46 11.53
N HIS A 12 2.71 -6.66 10.95
CA HIS A 12 3.87 -7.21 10.27
C HIS A 12 4.24 -6.39 9.02
N LEU A 13 3.24 -6.02 8.22
CA LEU A 13 3.43 -5.19 7.04
C LEU A 13 4.01 -3.82 7.42
N LEU A 14 3.45 -3.14 8.43
CA LEU A 14 3.96 -1.84 8.90
C LEU A 14 5.42 -1.91 9.33
N ARG A 15 5.81 -2.96 10.06
CA ARG A 15 7.22 -3.20 10.43
C ARG A 15 8.11 -3.46 9.23
N THR A 16 7.59 -4.14 8.21
CA THR A 16 8.33 -4.40 6.96
C THR A 16 8.58 -3.11 6.21
N LEU A 17 7.54 -2.28 6.04
CA LEU A 17 7.65 -0.96 5.39
C LEU A 17 8.66 -0.06 6.13
N GLN A 18 8.61 -0.02 7.46
CA GLN A 18 9.60 0.71 8.27
C GLN A 18 11.03 0.23 8.04
N LYS A 19 11.26 -1.09 7.95
CA LYS A 19 12.59 -1.65 7.65
C LYS A 19 13.09 -1.31 6.25
N LEU A 20 12.18 -1.08 5.32
CA LEU A 20 12.48 -0.66 3.94
C LEU A 20 12.64 0.86 3.81
N ASN A 21 12.71 1.60 4.93
CA ASN A 21 12.74 3.06 4.97
C ASN A 21 11.56 3.73 4.24
N CYS A 22 10.43 3.02 4.11
CA CYS A 22 9.19 3.56 3.57
C CYS A 22 8.33 4.06 4.72
N GLN A 23 8.03 5.36 4.76
CA GLN A 23 7.17 5.93 5.78
C GLN A 23 5.72 5.80 5.38
N VAL A 24 4.88 5.39 6.34
CA VAL A 24 3.43 5.38 6.14
C VAL A 24 2.91 6.80 6.33
N THR A 25 2.43 7.39 5.24
CA THR A 25 1.87 8.75 5.23
C THR A 25 0.41 8.76 5.65
N ARG A 26 -0.34 7.70 5.31
CA ARG A 26 -1.77 7.60 5.62
C ARG A 26 -2.25 6.15 5.63
N THR A 27 -3.22 5.84 6.49
CA THR A 27 -3.97 4.58 6.45
C THR A 27 -5.46 4.85 6.31
N VAL A 28 -6.13 4.19 5.38
CA VAL A 28 -7.56 4.33 5.10
C VAL A 28 -8.22 2.96 5.15
N GLN A 29 -9.16 2.77 6.06
CA GLN A 29 -9.98 1.56 6.09
C GLN A 29 -11.14 1.73 5.10
N THR A 30 -11.24 0.82 4.12
CA THR A 30 -12.41 0.70 3.24
C THR A 30 -13.27 -0.48 3.68
N GLU A 31 -14.47 -0.62 3.10
CA GLU A 31 -15.35 -1.77 3.36
C GLU A 31 -14.67 -3.12 3.08
N LYS A 32 -13.70 -3.15 2.16
CA LYS A 32 -13.09 -4.40 1.67
C LYS A 32 -11.65 -4.61 2.12
N THR A 33 -10.90 -3.57 2.44
CA THR A 33 -9.46 -3.68 2.74
C THR A 33 -8.91 -2.44 3.45
N LEU A 34 -7.77 -2.60 4.13
CA LEU A 34 -6.98 -1.48 4.61
C LEU A 34 -6.05 -1.01 3.49
N VAL A 35 -6.12 0.28 3.17
CA VAL A 35 -5.24 0.95 2.23
C VAL A 35 -4.17 1.70 3.01
N ILE A 36 -2.90 1.45 2.68
CA ILE A 36 -1.72 2.03 3.33
C ILE A 36 -1.00 2.85 2.27
N HIS A 37 -0.98 4.17 2.46
CA HIS A 37 -0.20 5.08 1.64
C HIS A 37 1.21 5.21 2.20
N VAL A 38 2.21 5.15 1.33
CA VAL A 38 3.61 5.36 1.68
C VAL A 38 4.22 6.47 0.83
N ASP A 39 5.28 7.08 1.36
CA ASP A 39 5.97 8.24 0.77
C ASP A 39 6.92 7.91 -0.37
N ALA A 40 7.38 6.65 -0.46
CA ALA A 40 8.36 6.21 -1.44
C ALA A 40 7.97 4.86 -2.06
N PRO A 41 8.45 4.56 -3.28
CA PRO A 41 8.29 3.24 -3.87
C PRO A 41 8.80 2.13 -2.97
N VAL A 42 8.05 1.04 -2.90
CA VAL A 42 8.42 -0.17 -2.13
C VAL A 42 8.98 -1.20 -3.11
N PRO A 43 10.31 -1.37 -3.24
CA PRO A 43 10.91 -2.19 -4.31
C PRO A 43 10.42 -3.64 -4.29
N GLU A 44 10.24 -4.20 -3.09
CA GLU A 44 9.71 -5.56 -2.88
C GLU A 44 8.30 -5.73 -3.44
N LEU A 45 7.50 -4.67 -3.52
CA LEU A 45 6.14 -4.71 -4.03
C LEU A 45 6.04 -4.29 -5.50
N GLN A 46 7.10 -3.71 -6.07
CA GLN A 46 7.07 -3.12 -7.41
C GLN A 46 6.75 -4.15 -8.50
N HIS A 47 7.30 -5.36 -8.41
CA HIS A 47 7.04 -6.45 -9.36
C HIS A 47 5.61 -6.99 -9.35
N ARG A 48 4.82 -6.67 -8.30
CA ARG A 48 3.40 -7.03 -8.16
C ARG A 48 2.50 -5.80 -8.15
N SER A 49 3.07 -4.63 -8.41
CA SER A 49 2.32 -3.38 -8.44
C SER A 49 1.63 -3.23 -9.78
N ILE A 50 0.45 -2.60 -9.75
CA ILE A 50 -0.19 -2.06 -10.93
C ILE A 50 0.00 -0.55 -10.92
N GLU A 51 0.23 0.02 -12.09
CA GLU A 51 0.20 1.47 -12.28
C GLU A 51 -1.23 1.89 -12.61
N ILE A 52 -1.69 2.95 -11.94
CA ILE A 52 -2.99 3.58 -12.11
C ILE A 52 -2.69 5.03 -12.49
N THR A 53 -3.09 5.42 -13.69
CA THR A 53 -3.05 6.82 -14.10
C THR A 53 -4.43 7.43 -13.85
N GLU A 54 -4.49 8.46 -13.01
CA GLU A 54 -5.72 9.19 -12.71
C GLU A 54 -5.58 10.65 -13.13
N THR A 55 -6.62 11.20 -13.75
CA THR A 55 -6.73 12.64 -14.01
C THR A 55 -7.79 13.23 -13.10
N VAL A 56 -7.37 14.11 -12.20
CA VAL A 56 -8.24 14.78 -11.21
C VAL A 56 -8.10 16.29 -11.41
N ASN A 57 -9.20 16.97 -11.74
CA ASN A 57 -9.22 18.42 -12.02
C ASN A 57 -8.19 18.87 -13.07
N GLY A 58 -7.95 18.04 -14.10
CA GLY A 58 -6.96 18.31 -15.14
C GLY A 58 -5.51 18.02 -14.75
N LEU A 59 -5.25 17.62 -13.50
CA LEU A 59 -3.94 17.14 -13.07
C LEU A 59 -3.86 15.62 -13.23
N THR A 60 -2.84 15.16 -13.94
CA THR A 60 -2.55 13.73 -14.07
C THR A 60 -1.57 13.30 -12.99
N ARG A 61 -1.94 12.27 -12.23
CA ARG A 61 -1.05 11.60 -11.27
C ARG A 61 -0.90 10.14 -11.62
N ARG A 62 0.28 9.60 -11.33
CA ARG A 62 0.59 8.17 -11.45
C ARG A 62 0.69 7.59 -10.05
N ILE A 63 -0.12 6.60 -9.80
CA ILE A 63 -0.16 5.89 -8.53
C ILE A 63 0.21 4.45 -8.82
N ARG A 64 1.02 3.86 -7.96
CA ARG A 64 1.23 2.42 -7.93
C ARG A 64 0.51 1.82 -6.74
N ALA A 65 -0.12 0.67 -6.97
CA ALA A 65 -0.82 -0.09 -5.95
C ALA A 65 -0.41 -1.55 -5.99
N ALA A 66 -0.12 -2.14 -4.82
CA ALA A 66 0.22 -3.55 -4.69
C ALA A 66 -0.52 -4.17 -3.50
N ARG A 67 -0.92 -5.43 -3.63
CA ARG A 67 -1.58 -6.15 -2.53
C ARG A 67 -0.57 -6.95 -1.73
N HIS A 68 -0.55 -6.75 -0.41
CA HIS A 68 0.32 -7.47 0.49
C HIS A 68 -0.33 -7.67 1.87
N SER A 69 -0.25 -8.87 2.43
CA SER A 69 -0.77 -9.17 3.79
C SER A 69 -2.22 -8.70 4.01
N GLY A 70 -3.11 -8.93 3.02
CA GLY A 70 -4.52 -8.51 3.08
C GLY A 70 -4.76 -7.00 2.94
N CYS A 71 -3.71 -6.19 2.81
CA CYS A 71 -3.75 -4.73 2.64
C CYS A 71 -3.45 -4.34 1.20
N CYS A 72 -3.90 -3.14 0.82
CA CYS A 72 -3.43 -2.46 -0.39
C CYS A 72 -2.36 -1.44 0.02
N VAL A 73 -1.15 -1.54 -0.55
CA VAL A 73 -0.09 -0.56 -0.36
C VAL A 73 -0.04 0.33 -1.59
N VAL A 74 -0.03 1.64 -1.39
CA VAL A 74 -0.17 2.65 -2.44
C VAL A 74 0.92 3.70 -2.31
N TRP A 75 1.56 4.07 -3.42
CA TRP A 75 2.53 5.15 -3.48
C TRP A 75 2.42 5.90 -4.81
N GLU A 76 2.85 7.16 -4.81
CA GLU A 76 2.98 7.95 -6.03
C GLU A 76 4.38 7.74 -6.62
N ASP A 77 4.46 7.73 -7.96
CA ASP A 77 5.74 7.72 -8.70
C ASP A 77 6.26 9.15 -8.91
#